data_AF-A0A3Q4G464-F1
#
_entry.id   AF-A0A3Q4G464-F1
#
_cell.length_a   1.000
_cell.length_b   1.000
_cell.length_c   1.000
_cell.angle_alpha   90.00
_cell.angle_beta   90.00
_cell.angle_gamma   90.00
#
_symmetry.space_group_name_H-M   'P 1'
#
loop_
_entity.id
_entity.type
_entity.pdbx_description
1 polymer ?
#
loop_
_entity_poly.entity_id
_entity_poly.type
_entity_poly.pdbx_seq_one_letter_code
_entity_poly.pdbx_strand_id
1 'polypeptide(L)'
;QEFTRQNKRTEIKKVLLCLEEELSGIVEVIGMVSSKGVITTTTYNLLREDKGIPFDLELYNEALKVIHDFPQYYPFEVAASG
;
A
#
# COMPACT_ATOMS: atom_id res chain seq x y z
N GLN A 1 8.57 -18.56 -14.05
CA GLN A 1 7.15 -18.49 -14.46
C GLN A 1 6.70 -17.06 -14.23
N GLU A 2 6.39 -16.34 -15.30
CA GLU A 2 5.83 -14.98 -15.25
C GLU A 2 4.36 -15.05 -14.83
N PHE A 3 3.96 -14.20 -13.90
CA PHE A 3 2.56 -14.02 -13.53
C PHE A 3 2.13 -12.57 -13.82
N THR A 4 1.29 -12.45 -14.85
CA THR A 4 0.66 -11.24 -15.36
C THR A 4 -0.16 -10.54 -14.28
N ARG A 5 0.00 -9.21 -14.17
CA ARG A 5 -0.82 -8.34 -13.32
C ARG A 5 -2.27 -8.39 -13.79
N GLN A 6 -3.16 -9.02 -13.02
CA GLN A 6 -4.60 -8.86 -13.18
C GLN A 6 -5.18 -8.22 -11.92
N ASN A 7 -5.65 -6.97 -12.07
CA ASN A 7 -6.79 -6.38 -11.39
C ASN A 7 -6.90 -6.63 -9.86
N LYS A 8 -6.35 -5.71 -9.05
CA LYS A 8 -6.41 -5.80 -7.59
C LYS A 8 -7.49 -4.89 -7.00
N ARG A 9 -8.70 -5.43 -6.83
CA ARG A 9 -9.48 -5.06 -5.65
C ARG A 9 -8.75 -5.65 -4.45
N THR A 10 -8.07 -4.81 -3.68
CA THR A 10 -7.47 -5.22 -2.41
C THR A 10 -8.55 -5.16 -1.33
N GLU A 11 -9.19 -6.29 -1.04
CA GLU A 11 -9.87 -6.45 0.25
C GLU A 11 -8.80 -6.69 1.31
N ILE A 12 -8.70 -5.78 2.28
CA ILE A 12 -7.80 -5.90 3.43
C ILE A 12 -8.31 -7.04 4.32
N LYS A 13 -7.80 -8.25 4.11
CA LYS A 13 -8.02 -9.39 5.01
C LYS A 13 -6.74 -9.72 5.78
N LYS A 14 -6.79 -9.33 7.06
CA LYS A 14 -5.98 -9.77 8.20
C LYS A 14 -4.46 -9.61 8.02
N VAL A 15 -3.97 -8.47 8.52
CA VAL A 15 -2.55 -8.21 8.79
C VAL A 15 -2.05 -9.28 9.77
N LEU A 16 -1.04 -10.05 9.36
CA LEU A 16 -0.41 -11.15 10.11
C LEU A 16 0.74 -10.68 11.02
N LEU A 17 0.86 -9.37 11.25
CA LEU A 17 1.75 -8.84 12.27
C LEU A 17 1.07 -9.05 13.63
N CYS A 18 1.81 -9.57 14.61
CA CYS A 18 1.40 -9.49 16.00
C CYS A 18 1.41 -8.00 16.36
N LEU A 19 0.28 -7.34 16.20
CA LEU A 19 0.11 -5.94 16.57
C LEU A 19 0.26 -5.84 18.08
N GLU A 20 1.32 -5.18 18.54
CA GLU A 20 1.54 -4.91 19.96
C GLU A 20 0.50 -3.91 20.48
N GLU A 21 -0.05 -3.07 19.59
CA GLU A 21 -1.07 -2.06 19.87
C GLU A 21 -2.18 -2.06 18.80
N GLU A 22 -3.39 -1.64 19.17
CA GLU A 22 -4.50 -1.49 18.23
C GLU A 22 -4.22 -0.36 17.23
N LEU A 23 -4.30 -0.65 15.93
CA LEU A 23 -4.22 0.36 14.89
C LEU A 23 -5.61 0.94 14.61
N SER A 24 -5.68 2.26 14.47
CA SER A 24 -6.90 2.98 14.10
C SER A 24 -6.62 4.03 13.03
N GLY A 25 -7.66 4.46 12.31
CA GLY A 25 -7.53 5.44 11.23
C GLY A 25 -6.95 4.86 9.94
N ILE A 26 -6.20 5.68 9.19
CA ILE A 26 -5.59 5.30 7.92
C ILE A 26 -4.15 4.83 8.13
N VAL A 27 -3.87 3.62 7.65
CA VAL A 27 -2.56 2.97 7.77
C VAL A 27 -1.97 2.74 6.39
N GLU A 28 -0.78 3.27 6.16
CA GLU A 28 0.05 2.87 5.02
C GLU A 28 0.78 1.58 5.36
N VAL A 29 0.64 0.56 4.52
CA VAL A 29 1.20 -0.78 4.74
C VAL A 29 2.22 -1.09 3.66
N ILE A 30 3.45 -1.42 4.06
CA ILE A 30 4.55 -1.76 3.15
C ILE A 30 4.88 -3.24 3.32
N GLY A 31 4.93 -3.98 2.22
CA GLY A 31 5.23 -5.41 2.27
C GLY A 31 5.17 -6.11 0.91
N MET A 32 5.25 -7.43 0.96
CA MET A 32 5.21 -8.29 -0.23
C MET A 32 3.81 -8.83 -0.47
N VAL A 33 3.37 -8.83 -1.73
CA VAL A 33 2.09 -9.45 -2.11
C VAL A 33 2.30 -10.94 -2.35
N SER A 34 1.62 -11.77 -1.59
CA SER A 34 1.62 -13.23 -1.78
C SER A 34 0.80 -13.66 -2.99
N SER A 35 1.03 -14.88 -3.47
CA SER A 35 0.23 -15.51 -4.54
C SER A 35 -1.25 -15.67 -4.21
N LYS A 36 -1.62 -15.58 -2.92
CA LYS A 36 -3.01 -15.63 -2.45
C LYS A 36 -3.67 -14.25 -2.39
N GLY A 37 -3.00 -13.19 -2.86
CA GLY A 37 -3.52 -11.83 -2.82
C GLY A 37 -3.48 -11.17 -1.44
N VAL A 38 -2.78 -11.77 -0.48
CA VAL A 38 -2.57 -11.20 0.87
C VAL A 38 -1.23 -10.47 0.92
N ILE A 39 -1.18 -9.34 1.62
CA ILE A 39 0.06 -8.60 1.87
C ILE A 39 0.75 -9.17 3.12
N THR A 40 1.95 -9.71 2.96
CA THR A 40 2.86 -9.98 4.06
C THR A 40 3.56 -8.67 4.42
N THR A 41 3.10 -8.04 5.49
CA THR A 41 3.58 -6.73 5.92
C THR A 41 5.00 -6.82 6.48
N THR A 42 5.88 -5.93 6.02
CA THR A 42 7.22 -5.72 6.58
C THR A 42 7.23 -4.54 7.54
N THR A 43 6.50 -3.47 7.22
CA THR A 43 6.34 -2.29 8.09
C THR A 43 5.02 -1.57 7.80
N TYR A 44 4.60 -0.70 8.69
CA TYR A 44 3.42 0.16 8.52
C TYR A 44 3.68 1.56 9.07
N ASN A 45 2.99 2.56 8.49
CA ASN A 45 2.97 3.93 8.97
C ASN A 45 1.53 4.35 9.26
N LEU A 46 1.31 4.99 10.40
CA LEU A 46 0.04 5.67 10.69
C LEU A 46 0.06 7.04 10.00
N LEU A 47 -0.85 7.25 9.05
CA LEU A 47 -0.98 8.54 8.38
C LEU A 47 -1.73 9.49 9.31
N ARG A 48 -1.00 10.48 9.85
CA ARG A 48 -1.55 11.42 10.82
C ARG A 48 -2.50 12.41 10.15
N GLU A 49 -3.64 12.62 10.78
CA GLU A 49 -4.55 13.74 10.52
C GLU A 49 -3.99 14.97 11.25
N ASP A 50 -2.91 15.55 10.72
CA ASP A 50 -2.27 16.72 11.33
C ASP A 50 -3.21 17.93 11.29
N LYS A 51 -3.25 18.69 12.40
CA LYS A 51 -4.00 19.96 12.52
C LYS A 51 -5.51 19.86 12.26
N GLY A 52 -6.10 18.67 12.43
CA GLY A 52 -7.55 18.46 12.25
C GLY A 52 -7.99 18.42 10.79
N ILE A 53 -7.05 18.28 9.85
CA ILE A 53 -7.37 18.03 8.44
C ILE A 53 -7.43 16.51 8.25
N PRO A 54 -8.60 15.96 7.88
CA PRO A 54 -8.73 14.52 7.67
C PRO A 54 -7.92 14.10 6.44
N PHE A 55 -7.42 12.87 6.45
CA PHE A 55 -6.72 12.32 5.30
C PHE A 55 -7.70 12.03 4.16
N ASP A 56 -7.51 12.66 3.00
CA ASP A 56 -8.36 12.46 1.83
C ASP A 56 -7.95 11.19 1.07
N LEU A 57 -8.61 10.08 1.41
CA LEU A 57 -8.36 8.78 0.79
C LEU A 57 -8.82 8.74 -0.68
N GLU A 58 -9.83 9.51 -1.06
CA GLU A 58 -10.32 9.57 -2.44
C GLU A 58 -9.29 10.23 -3.34
N LEU A 59 -8.76 11.38 -2.90
CA LEU A 59 -7.68 12.08 -3.61
C LEU A 59 -6.42 11.23 -3.72
N TYR A 60 -6.06 10.51 -2.65
CA TYR A 60 -4.91 9.59 -2.68
C TYR A 60 -5.11 8.48 -3.73
N ASN A 61 -6.32 7.91 -3.85
CA ASN A 61 -6.63 6.90 -4.86
C ASN A 61 -6.54 7.46 -6.29
N GLU A 62 -7.00 8.69 -6.54
CA GLU A 62 -6.84 9.32 -7.85
C GLU A 62 -5.36 9.56 -8.19
N ALA A 63 -4.54 9.97 -7.22
CA ALA A 63 -3.11 10.12 -7.41
C ALA A 63 -2.42 8.79 -7.78
N LEU A 64 -2.82 7.67 -7.16
CA LEU A 64 -2.31 6.34 -7.52
C LEU A 64 -2.65 5.96 -8.96
N LYS A 65 -3.86 6.28 -9.44
CA LYS A 65 -4.22 6.06 -10.85
C LYS A 65 -3.30 6.84 -11.78
N VAL A 66 -3.06 8.12 -11.49
CA VAL A 66 -2.14 8.96 -12.29
C VAL A 66 -0.72 8.37 -12.30
N ILE A 67 -0.19 7.91 -11.17
CA ILE A 67 1.13 7.27 -11.09
C ILE A 67 1.17 6.01 -11.98
N HIS A 68 0.10 5.23 -12.00
CA HIS A 68 -0.01 4.03 -12.82
C HIS A 68 -0.20 4.33 -14.31
N ASP A 69 -0.91 5.40 -14.65
CA ASP A 69 -1.14 5.83 -16.04
C ASP A 69 0.11 6.49 -16.65
N PHE A 70 0.97 7.09 -15.82
CA PHE A 70 2.18 7.78 -16.27
C PHE A 70 3.47 7.33 -15.54
N PRO A 71 3.85 6.04 -15.64
CA PRO A 71 5.00 5.48 -14.93
C PRO A 71 6.34 6.12 -15.32
N GLN A 72 6.43 6.75 -16.50
CA GLN A 72 7.63 7.47 -16.96
C GLN A 72 7.97 8.70 -16.11
N TYR A 73 6.99 9.31 -15.44
CA TYR A 73 7.21 10.46 -14.56
C TYR A 73 7.40 10.05 -13.09
N TYR A 74 7.10 8.79 -12.76
CA TYR A 74 7.27 8.23 -11.43
C TYR A 74 7.85 6.81 -11.53
N PRO A 75 9.13 6.69 -11.94
CA PRO A 75 9.75 5.39 -12.15
C PRO A 75 9.86 4.64 -10.82
N PHE A 76 9.45 3.37 -10.83
CA PHE A 76 9.61 2.49 -9.69
C PHE A 76 11.03 1.94 -9.64
N GLU A 77 11.87 2.46 -8.75
CA GLU A 77 13.21 1.92 -8.51
C GLU A 77 13.17 0.85 -7.42
N VAL A 78 13.34 -0.42 -7.81
CA VAL A 78 13.67 -1.47 -6.85
C VAL A 78 15.15 -1.36 -6.57
N ALA A 79 15.54 -0.98 -5.34
CA ALA A 79 16.91 -1.20 -4.90
C ALA A 79 17.18 -2.71 -4.99
N ALA A 80 17.95 -3.13 -5.99
CA ALA A 80 18.40 -4.51 -6.11
C ALA A 80 19.32 -4.79 -4.91
N SER A 81 18.77 -5.39 -3.85
CA SER A 81 19.58 -6.07 -2.86
C SER A 81 20.15 -7.32 -3.54
N GLY A 82 21.39 -7.20 -4.04
CA GLY A 82 22.21 -8.32 -4.48
C GLY A 82 22.70 -9.16 -3.31
#